data_AF-L8PGM5-F1
#
_entry.id   AF-L8PGM5-F1
#
_cell.length_a   1.000
_cell.length_b   1.000
_cell.length_c   1.000
_cell.angle_alpha   90.00
_cell.angle_beta   90.00
_cell.angle_gamma   90.00
#
_symmetry.space_group_name_H-M   'P 1'
#
loop_
_entity.id
_entity.type
_entity.pdbx_description
1 polymer ?
#
loop_
_entity_poly.entity_id
_entity_poly.type
_entity_poly.pdbx_seq_one_letter_code
_entity_poly.pdbx_strand_id
1 'polypeptide(L)'
;MTDDPAGWGGPQEYTDVFLRSARRAVQDLCERRGGELESLTCEVVPGAAGDVVVAATTVVLFRGRRCVFRRGIWPPSHPATTRAAIYASVLEERLMTRVVAQLGDDASPVDL
;
A
#
# COMPACT_ATOMS: atom_id res chain seq x y z
N MET A 1 -17.79 12.32 13.28
CA MET A 1 -16.72 12.33 14.29
C MET A 1 -15.45 12.00 13.54
N THR A 2 -14.72 13.03 13.11
CA THR A 2 -13.47 12.89 12.37
C THR A 2 -12.42 12.64 13.43
N ASP A 3 -11.84 11.43 13.49
CA ASP A 3 -10.68 11.17 14.35
C ASP A 3 -9.61 12.23 14.06
N ASP A 4 -9.16 12.93 15.09
CA ASP A 4 -8.09 13.92 14.93
C ASP A 4 -6.82 13.20 14.45
N PRO A 5 -6.25 13.57 13.30
CA PRO A 5 -5.03 12.95 12.77
C PRO A 5 -3.82 13.15 13.69
N ALA A 6 -3.93 14.03 14.69
CA ALA A 6 -2.93 14.27 15.73
C ALA A 6 -2.71 13.08 16.69
N GLY A 7 -3.64 12.12 16.74
CA GLY A 7 -3.55 10.97 17.64
C GLY A 7 -2.73 9.78 17.12
N TRP A 8 -2.25 9.81 15.87
CA TRP A 8 -1.65 8.63 15.21
C TRP A 8 -0.12 8.67 15.11
N GLY A 9 0.52 9.64 15.75
CA GLY A 9 1.97 9.82 15.73
C GLY A 9 2.48 10.51 14.47
N GLY A 10 3.81 10.64 14.38
CA GLY A 10 4.46 11.22 13.19
C GLY A 10 4.42 10.28 11.97
N PRO A 11 4.81 10.76 10.77
CA PRO A 11 4.83 9.94 9.55
C PRO A 11 5.59 8.62 9.71
N GLN A 12 6.68 8.62 10.47
CA GLN A 12 7.50 7.44 10.73
C GLN A 12 6.77 6.40 11.60
N GLU A 13 6.24 6.82 12.75
CA GLU A 13 5.52 5.94 13.68
C GLU A 13 4.29 5.31 13.01
N TYR A 14 3.54 6.11 12.25
CA TYR A 14 2.41 5.65 11.47
C TYR A 14 2.84 4.61 10.42
N THR A 15 3.92 4.89 9.69
CA THR A 15 4.45 4.01 8.64
C THR A 15 4.92 2.67 9.20
N ASP A 16 5.55 2.66 10.37
CA ASP A 16 5.99 1.42 11.03
C ASP A 16 4.82 0.53 11.46
N VAL A 17 3.74 1.13 11.98
CA VAL A 17 2.51 0.39 12.31
C VAL A 17 1.82 -0.10 11.03
N PHE A 18 1.76 0.73 9.99
CA PHE A 18 1.20 0.37 8.70
C PHE A 18 1.95 -0.81 8.09
N LEU A 19 3.30 -0.76 8.00
CA LEU A 19 4.11 -1.80 7.39
C LEU A 19 3.93 -3.16 8.07
N ARG A 20 3.96 -3.20 9.40
CA ARG A 20 3.72 -4.45 10.16
C ARG A 20 2.34 -5.03 9.88
N SER A 21 1.32 -4.17 9.86
CA SER A 21 -0.07 -4.59 9.65
C SER A 21 -0.34 -5.01 8.20
N ALA A 22 0.16 -4.24 7.24
CA ALA A 22 -0.01 -4.47 5.81
C ALA A 22 0.75 -5.71 5.36
N ARG A 23 1.96 -5.95 5.88
CA ARG A 23 2.73 -7.15 5.58
C ARG A 23 1.93 -8.41 5.93
N ARG A 24 1.37 -8.46 7.14
CA ARG A 24 0.52 -9.58 7.58
C ARG A 24 -0.71 -9.72 6.68
N ALA A 25 -1.45 -8.63 6.46
CA ALA A 25 -2.67 -8.68 5.65
C ALA A 25 -2.43 -9.13 4.20
N VAL A 26 -1.30 -8.70 3.59
CA VAL A 26 -0.92 -9.10 2.24
C VAL A 26 -0.41 -10.54 2.20
N GLN A 27 0.34 -11.00 3.21
CA GLN A 27 0.72 -12.41 3.32
C GLN A 27 -0.51 -13.32 3.41
N ASP A 28 -1.45 -13.00 4.30
CA ASP A 28 -2.70 -13.76 4.44
C ASP A 28 -3.49 -13.75 3.12
N LEU A 29 -3.49 -12.64 2.39
CA LEU A 29 -4.11 -12.53 1.06
C LEU A 29 -3.43 -13.48 0.05
N CYS A 30 -2.10 -13.43 -0.04
CA CYS A 30 -1.30 -14.27 -0.93
C CYS A 30 -1.57 -15.76 -0.66
N GLU A 31 -1.57 -16.17 0.61
CA GLU A 31 -1.90 -17.55 1.02
C GLU A 31 -3.29 -17.98 0.56
N ARG A 32 -4.31 -17.13 0.76
CA ARG A 32 -5.70 -17.43 0.35
C ARG A 32 -5.90 -17.46 -1.16
N ARG A 33 -5.10 -16.72 -1.93
CA ARG A 33 -5.30 -16.53 -3.38
C ARG A 33 -4.28 -17.26 -4.25
N GLY A 34 -3.30 -17.95 -3.64
CA GLY A 34 -2.25 -18.65 -4.38
C GLY A 34 -1.25 -17.69 -5.03
N GLY A 35 -0.87 -16.64 -4.31
CA GLY A 35 0.21 -15.73 -4.68
C GLY A 35 1.37 -15.78 -3.68
N GLU A 36 2.41 -15.01 -3.95
CA GLU A 36 3.58 -14.88 -3.09
C GLU A 36 3.94 -13.39 -2.94
N LEU A 37 4.25 -12.97 -1.71
CA LEU A 37 4.73 -11.62 -1.43
C LEU A 37 6.24 -11.56 -1.66
N GLU A 38 6.69 -10.82 -2.67
CA GLU A 38 8.12 -10.56 -2.87
C GLU A 38 8.61 -9.44 -1.96
N SER A 39 7.92 -8.30 -1.95
CA SER A 39 8.32 -7.12 -1.18
C SER A 39 7.16 -6.21 -0.82
N LEU A 40 7.32 -5.49 0.28
CA LEU A 40 6.48 -4.38 0.71
C LEU A 40 7.40 -3.32 1.28
N THR A 41 7.46 -2.15 0.64
CA THR A 41 8.33 -1.04 1.03
C THR A 41 7.55 0.27 1.11
N CYS A 42 8.09 1.23 1.87
CA CYS A 42 7.59 2.60 1.89
C CYS A 42 8.70 3.57 1.47
N GLU A 43 8.31 4.61 0.77
CA GLU A 43 9.19 5.68 0.33
C GLU A 43 8.56 7.04 0.64
N VAL A 44 9.38 7.99 1.05
CA VAL A 44 8.98 9.40 1.17
C VAL A 44 9.11 10.03 -0.21
N VAL A 45 8.04 10.62 -0.70
CA VAL A 45 7.98 11.30 -1.99
C VAL A 45 7.58 12.77 -1.79
N PRO A 46 8.11 13.69 -2.61
CA PRO A 46 7.73 15.09 -2.53
C PRO A 46 6.26 15.26 -2.93
N GLY A 47 5.47 15.87 -2.05
CA GLY A 47 4.11 16.29 -2.33
C GLY A 47 4.07 17.54 -3.23
N ALA A 48 2.93 17.76 -3.90
CA ALA A 48 2.76 18.88 -4.84
C ALA A 48 2.92 20.28 -4.18
N ALA A 49 2.65 20.39 -2.88
CA ALA A 49 2.80 21.62 -2.11
C ALA A 49 4.08 21.65 -1.23
N GLY A 50 5.04 20.75 -1.48
CA GLY A 50 6.20 20.57 -0.61
C GLY A 50 5.92 19.76 0.65
N ASP A 51 4.70 19.22 0.79
CA ASP A 51 4.31 18.36 1.90
C ASP A 51 4.98 16.98 1.83
N VAL A 52 5.14 16.36 3.00
CA VAL A 52 5.63 14.98 3.12
C VAL A 52 4.51 14.03 2.69
N VAL A 53 4.77 13.23 1.66
CA VAL A 53 3.91 12.10 1.26
C VAL A 53 4.68 10.81 1.45
N VAL A 54 4.04 9.80 2.02
CA VAL A 54 4.62 8.45 2.09
C VAL A 54 3.81 7.55 1.16
N ALA A 55 4.48 6.87 0.24
CA ALA A 55 3.89 5.88 -0.65
C ALA A 55 4.33 4.47 -0.23
N ALA A 56 3.41 3.52 -0.24
CA ALA A 56 3.69 2.11 -0.01
C ALA A 56 3.61 1.34 -1.34
N THR A 57 4.64 0.55 -1.62
CA THR A 57 4.75 -0.29 -2.81
C THR A 57 4.82 -1.75 -2.41
N THR A 58 3.91 -2.56 -2.94
CA THR A 58 3.88 -4.01 -2.79
C THR A 58 4.18 -4.66 -4.13
N VAL A 59 5.02 -5.68 -4.11
CA VAL A 59 5.27 -6.56 -5.24
C VAL A 59 4.86 -7.97 -4.88
N VAL A 60 3.96 -8.55 -5.67
CA VAL A 60 3.50 -9.93 -5.49
C VAL A 60 3.68 -10.72 -6.78
N LEU A 61 4.04 -12.00 -6.65
CA LEU A 61 3.91 -12.98 -7.72
C LEU A 61 2.50 -13.56 -7.66
N PHE A 62 1.72 -13.35 -8.70
CA PHE A 62 0.34 -13.80 -8.78
C PHE A 62 0.06 -14.40 -10.16
N ARG A 63 -0.40 -15.66 -10.19
CA ARG A 63 -0.69 -16.40 -11.45
C ARG A 63 0.46 -16.36 -12.47
N GLY A 64 1.70 -16.54 -12.00
CA GLY A 64 2.91 -16.54 -12.83
C GLY A 64 3.33 -15.15 -13.34
N ARG A 65 2.75 -14.06 -12.81
CA ARG A 65 3.09 -12.68 -13.18
C ARG A 65 3.54 -11.91 -11.96
N ARG A 66 4.52 -11.03 -12.16
CA ARG A 66 4.95 -10.06 -11.16
C ARG A 66 4.03 -8.84 -11.24
N CYS A 67 3.29 -8.58 -10.16
CA CYS A 67 2.34 -7.49 -10.05
C CYS A 67 2.84 -6.46 -9.04
N VAL A 68 2.86 -5.19 -9.44
CA VAL A 68 3.26 -4.06 -8.59
C VAL A 68 2.03 -3.23 -8.24
N PHE A 69 1.89 -2.89 -6.97
CA PHE A 69 0.82 -2.04 -6.46
C PHE A 69 1.41 -0.94 -5.59
N ARG A 70 1.13 0.32 -5.93
CA ARG A 70 1.62 1.50 -5.23
C ARG A 70 0.44 2.38 -4.79
N ARG A 71 0.50 2.89 -3.56
CA ARG A 71 -0.53 3.79 -3.02
C ARG A 71 0.03 4.74 -1.95
N GLY A 72 -0.46 5.97 -1.92
CA GLY A 72 -0.20 6.90 -0.81
C GLY A 72 -0.76 6.36 0.51
N ILE A 73 -0.01 6.51 1.60
CA ILE A 73 -0.42 6.13 2.96
C ILE A 73 -0.36 7.29 3.96
N TRP A 74 0.39 8.33 3.63
CA TRP A 74 0.51 9.57 4.40
C TRP A 74 0.30 10.79 3.48
N PRO A 75 -0.44 11.85 3.89
CA PRO A 75 -1.07 12.02 5.20
C PRO A 75 -2.17 10.98 5.48
N PRO A 76 -2.39 10.62 6.75
CA PRO A 76 -3.26 9.51 7.08
C PRO A 76 -4.72 9.98 7.05
N SER A 77 -5.59 9.15 6.50
CA SER A 77 -7.05 9.35 6.54
C SER A 77 -7.74 8.37 7.49
N HIS A 78 -7.02 7.36 7.96
CA HIS A 78 -7.49 6.26 8.77
C HIS A 78 -6.37 5.83 9.72
N PRO A 79 -6.66 5.16 10.85
CA PRO A 79 -5.62 4.51 11.66
C PRO A 79 -4.79 3.53 10.82
N ALA A 80 -3.49 3.40 11.11
CA ALA A 80 -2.54 2.64 10.30
C ALA A 80 -2.97 1.17 10.05
N THR A 81 -3.56 0.51 11.05
CA THR A 81 -4.10 -0.86 10.93
C THR A 81 -5.29 -0.93 9.97
N THR A 82 -6.18 0.07 10.01
CA THR A 82 -7.32 0.19 9.10
C THR A 82 -6.85 0.50 7.69
N ARG A 83 -5.88 1.42 7.53
CA ARG A 83 -5.27 1.73 6.23
C ARG A 83 -4.60 0.50 5.63
N ALA A 84 -3.93 -0.32 6.43
CA ALA A 84 -3.32 -1.57 6.00
C ALA A 84 -4.35 -2.59 5.48
N ALA A 85 -5.48 -2.76 6.19
CA ALA A 85 -6.57 -3.63 5.73
C ALA A 85 -7.16 -3.14 4.40
N ILE A 86 -7.46 -1.84 4.29
CA ILE A 86 -7.94 -1.22 3.04
C ILE A 86 -6.93 -1.40 1.90
N TYR A 87 -5.64 -1.22 2.19
CA TYR A 87 -4.58 -1.39 1.21
C TYR A 87 -4.55 -2.82 0.66
N ALA A 88 -4.61 -3.83 1.53
CA ALA A 88 -4.66 -5.24 1.12
C ALA A 88 -5.93 -5.59 0.34
N SER A 89 -7.10 -5.08 0.73
CA SER A 89 -8.36 -5.30 -0.01
C SER A 89 -8.33 -4.69 -1.41
N VAL A 90 -7.76 -3.49 -1.57
CA VAL A 90 -7.63 -2.87 -2.90
C VAL A 90 -6.58 -3.59 -3.75
N LEU A 91 -5.49 -4.08 -3.15
CA LEU A 91 -4.56 -4.97 -3.85
C LEU A 91 -5.27 -6.23 -4.34
N GLU A 92 -6.04 -6.90 -3.48
CA GLU A 92 -6.84 -8.08 -3.85
C GLU A 92 -7.77 -7.77 -5.02
N GLU A 93 -8.56 -6.69 -4.91
CA GLU A 93 -9.46 -6.26 -5.98
C GLU A 93 -8.70 -6.06 -7.30
N ARG A 94 -7.56 -5.38 -7.28
CA ARG A 94 -6.76 -5.15 -8.49
C ARG A 94 -6.18 -6.43 -9.06
N LEU A 95 -5.73 -7.38 -8.23
CA LEU A 95 -5.24 -8.68 -8.71
C LEU A 95 -6.35 -9.51 -9.35
N MET A 96 -7.58 -9.41 -8.84
CA MET A 96 -8.73 -10.15 -9.37
C MET A 96 -9.35 -9.50 -10.62
N THR A 97 -9.34 -8.16 -10.70
CA THR A 97 -10.04 -7.43 -11.77
C THR A 97 -9.14 -6.92 -12.88
N ARG A 98 -7.88 -6.62 -12.59
CA ARG A 98 -6.91 -6.10 -13.56
C ARG A 98 -5.86 -7.16 -13.89
N VAL A 99 -6.28 -8.22 -14.60
CA VAL A 99 -5.34 -9.02 -15.41
C VAL A 99 -5.07 -8.27 -16.71
N VAL A 100 -4.53 -7.06 -16.63
CA VAL A 100 -3.93 -6.38 -17.79
C VAL A 100 -2.43 -6.46 -17.61
N ALA A 101 -1.77 -7.17 -18.53
CA ALA A 101 -0.33 -7.17 -18.62
C ALA A 101 0.12 -5.75 -19.01
N GLN A 102 0.70 -5.00 -18.08
CA GLN A 102 1.63 -3.94 -18.43
C GLN A 102 2.93 -4.17 -17.68
N LEU A 103 3.81 -4.88 -18.38
CA LEU A 103 5.24 -4.77 -18.27
C LEU A 103 5.61 -3.38 -18.81
N GLY A 104 6.18 -2.51 -17.98
CA GLY A 104 6.66 -1.21 -18.43
C GLY A 104 6.54 -0.15 -17.35
N ASP A 105 7.66 0.13 -16.73
CA ASP A 105 8.02 1.37 -16.04
C ASP A 105 7.23 2.60 -16.53
N ASP A 106 6.41 3.18 -15.66
CA ASP A 106 6.26 4.62 -15.61
C ASP A 106 5.67 5.01 -14.26
N ALA A 107 6.05 6.18 -13.78
CA ALA A 107 5.60 6.79 -12.55
C ALA A 107 4.06 6.83 -12.51
N SER A 108 3.42 5.77 -12.01
CA SER A 108 1.99 5.80 -11.72
C SER A 108 1.79 6.93 -10.71
N PRO A 109 0.98 7.95 -11.05
CA PRO A 109 0.71 9.03 -10.13
C PRO A 109 0.24 8.41 -8.83
N VAL A 110 0.75 8.92 -7.71
CA VAL A 110 0.17 8.59 -6.42
C VAL A 110 -1.28 9.06 -6.51
N ASP A 111 -2.23 8.12 -6.56
CA ASP A 111 -3.64 8.44 -6.28
C ASP A 111 -3.65 8.99 -4.85
N LEU A 112 -3.67 10.32 -4.75
CA LEU A 112 -3.82 11.10 -3.52
C LEU A 112 -5.29 11.07 -3.10
#